data_AF-A0A5S3V174-F1
#
_entry.id   AF-A0A5S3V174-F1
#
_cell.length_a   1.000
_cell.length_b   1.000
_cell.length_c   1.000
_cell.angle_alpha   90.00
_cell.angle_beta   90.00
_cell.angle_gamma   90.00
#
_symmetry.space_group_name_H-M   'P 1'
#
loop_
_entity.id
_entity.type
_entity.pdbx_description
1 polymer ?
#
loop_
_entity_poly.entity_id
_entity_poly.type
_entity_poly.pdbx_seq_one_letter_code
_entity_poly.pdbx_strand_id
1 'polypeptide(L)'
;MKRISQMTLSALALSLSAAANATAAPIDAVNNLAAPLAQIDRFNPQAFQVSDIKKVMAKSLAQELAQQGPRWQSTLASQSRLTVQEMGVSAQAQSLIGQASTQTRVLKGLPQSDSNLYQLRLASDTMLNQWQEGEMPLIAFAPKGDDKTWIHVEAYDSEGQLHLLDAQQMPQRPVLVLELDQQQVRREGLAVMQDIFSHARQTQTVERFAQDMLQTNEVRIQSDAISTSVLKRIRLNNDQEPWVLGKAEVYGIVTGVSPSRDEPVLDIVDMPYLDHDGTDYTPNQILIHWERYRWQAADVLLMEQDDNTNYKDLATTFLDIVTQVMRTIPDPNVQGYAIIPQLTNQLIKAMPDHWFSNDDDYVDVFYTLFEGQNYSGYMGASNNAKITLSPLTIEPR
;
A
#
# COMPACT_ATOMS: atom_id res chain seq x y z
N MET A 1 -62.96 -64.11 -16.11
CA MET A 1 -62.16 -63.37 -17.12
C MET A 1 -60.88 -62.88 -16.45
N LYS A 2 -59.72 -63.10 -17.11
CA LYS A 2 -58.36 -62.52 -16.94
C LYS A 2 -58.02 -61.81 -15.59
N ARG A 3 -57.11 -62.33 -14.74
CA ARG A 3 -55.61 -62.43 -14.81
C ARG A 3 -54.86 -61.20 -14.23
N ILE A 4 -54.01 -61.48 -13.21
CA ILE A 4 -52.59 -61.02 -13.03
C ILE A 4 -52.41 -59.55 -12.56
N SER A 5 -51.53 -59.11 -11.62
CA SER A 5 -50.16 -59.48 -11.15
C SER A 5 -49.94 -58.95 -9.70
N GLN A 6 -49.28 -59.65 -8.76
CA GLN A 6 -47.82 -59.61 -8.39
C GLN A 6 -47.32 -58.22 -7.90
N MET A 7 -46.46 -58.04 -6.88
CA MET A 7 -45.46 -58.94 -6.28
C MET A 7 -44.96 -58.38 -4.92
N THR A 8 -44.62 -59.29 -4.01
CA THR A 8 -43.94 -59.13 -2.72
C THR A 8 -42.43 -59.00 -2.86
N LEU A 9 -41.75 -58.30 -1.92
CA LEU A 9 -40.33 -58.54 -1.60
C LEU A 9 -40.16 -58.73 -0.10
N SER A 10 -39.64 -59.91 0.26
CA SER A 10 -39.27 -60.32 1.61
C SER A 10 -37.78 -60.08 1.86
N ALA A 11 -37.44 -59.67 3.08
CA ALA A 11 -36.08 -59.55 3.59
C ALA A 11 -35.47 -60.92 3.90
N LEU A 12 -34.17 -61.08 3.63
CA LEU A 12 -33.36 -62.17 4.17
C LEU A 12 -31.95 -61.66 4.46
N ALA A 13 -31.52 -61.80 5.71
CA ALA A 13 -30.17 -61.54 6.19
C ALA A 13 -29.30 -62.81 6.04
N LEU A 14 -28.02 -62.66 5.73
CA LEU A 14 -26.97 -63.57 6.22
C LEU A 14 -25.56 -62.96 6.07
N SER A 15 -24.80 -63.14 7.14
CA SER A 15 -23.47 -62.63 7.49
C SER A 15 -22.30 -63.26 6.74
N LEU A 16 -21.19 -62.52 6.55
CA LEU A 16 -19.84 -63.11 6.56
C LEU A 16 -18.79 -62.09 7.03
N SER A 17 -18.06 -62.50 8.07
CA SER A 17 -16.94 -61.83 8.73
C SER A 17 -15.61 -62.06 7.99
N ALA A 18 -14.79 -61.02 7.87
CA ALA A 18 -13.35 -61.15 7.63
C ALA A 18 -12.59 -60.11 8.46
N ALA A 19 -11.77 -60.59 9.39
CA ALA A 19 -10.81 -59.79 10.13
C ALA A 19 -9.61 -59.49 9.23
N ALA A 20 -9.23 -58.22 9.14
CA ALA A 20 -7.95 -57.79 8.58
C ALA A 20 -7.23 -56.94 9.62
N ASN A 21 -6.14 -57.49 10.16
CA ASN A 21 -5.16 -56.74 10.94
C ASN A 21 -4.48 -55.74 10.00
N ALA A 22 -4.85 -54.47 10.10
CA ALA A 22 -4.07 -53.38 9.51
C ALA A 22 -3.18 -52.79 10.61
N THR A 23 -1.90 -53.15 10.59
CA THR A 23 -0.84 -52.39 11.24
C THR A 23 -0.80 -51.00 10.61
N ALA A 24 -1.29 -49.98 11.32
CA ALA A 24 -1.11 -48.60 10.92
C ALA A 24 0.38 -48.25 10.99
N ALA A 25 1.01 -48.11 9.83
CA ALA A 25 2.29 -47.42 9.71
C ALA A 25 2.07 -45.94 10.10
N PRO A 26 3.01 -45.31 10.83
CA PRO A 26 2.91 -43.90 11.16
C PRO A 26 3.00 -43.10 9.85
N ILE A 27 1.93 -42.38 9.52
CA ILE A 27 1.93 -41.44 8.40
C ILE A 27 2.86 -40.29 8.79
N ASP A 28 3.90 -40.12 7.97
CA ASP A 28 4.95 -39.13 8.07
C ASP A 28 4.42 -37.72 8.34
N ALA A 29 4.80 -37.16 9.49
CA ALA A 29 4.57 -35.79 9.90
C ALA A 29 5.53 -34.79 9.21
N VAL A 30 5.76 -34.91 7.91
CA VAL A 30 6.75 -34.10 7.19
C VAL A 30 6.16 -33.21 6.07
N ASN A 31 4.88 -33.32 5.71
CA ASN A 31 4.30 -32.55 4.59
C ASN A 31 3.09 -31.67 4.96
N ASN A 32 3.24 -30.77 5.94
CA ASN A 32 2.27 -29.67 6.18
C ASN A 32 2.92 -28.27 6.14
N LEU A 33 4.00 -28.14 5.38
CA LEU A 33 4.78 -26.90 5.20
C LEU A 33 4.12 -25.84 4.29
N ALA A 34 3.03 -26.19 3.60
CA ALA A 34 2.23 -25.31 2.75
C ALA A 34 0.84 -24.98 3.34
N ALA A 35 0.53 -25.47 4.54
CA ALA A 35 -0.83 -25.44 5.09
C ALA A 35 -1.29 -24.10 5.71
N PRO A 36 -0.46 -23.26 6.37
CA PRO A 36 -0.98 -22.12 7.11
C PRO A 36 -1.58 -21.03 6.22
N LEU A 37 -0.89 -20.64 5.15
CA LEU A 37 -1.38 -19.64 4.20
C LEU A 37 -2.45 -20.19 3.25
N ALA A 38 -2.53 -21.50 3.07
CA ALA A 38 -3.59 -22.13 2.28
C ALA A 38 -4.98 -22.00 2.91
N GLN A 39 -5.06 -21.66 4.19
CA GLN A 39 -6.31 -21.42 4.92
C GLN A 39 -6.84 -19.98 4.78
N ILE A 40 -6.06 -19.07 4.17
CA ILE A 40 -6.50 -17.71 3.92
C ILE A 40 -7.68 -17.75 2.94
N ASP A 41 -8.76 -17.06 3.29
CA ASP A 41 -9.92 -16.96 2.45
C ASP A 41 -9.62 -16.11 1.22
N ARG A 42 -9.36 -16.78 0.09
CA ARG A 42 -9.06 -16.13 -1.19
C ARG A 42 -10.27 -15.42 -1.81
N PHE A 43 -11.46 -15.61 -1.24
CA PHE A 43 -12.68 -14.91 -1.68
C PHE A 43 -12.89 -13.58 -0.93
N ASN A 44 -12.10 -13.30 0.12
CA ASN A 44 -12.07 -11.97 0.72
C ASN A 44 -11.45 -10.93 -0.23
N PRO A 45 -11.82 -9.63 -0.09
CA PRO A 45 -11.10 -8.53 -0.72
C PRO A 45 -9.58 -8.65 -0.51
N GLN A 46 -8.78 -8.26 -1.52
CA GLN A 46 -7.32 -8.39 -1.49
C GLN A 46 -6.69 -7.75 -0.24
N ALA A 47 -7.20 -6.59 0.16
CA ALA A 47 -6.89 -5.88 1.40
C ALA A 47 -6.94 -6.80 2.63
N PHE A 48 -8.06 -7.49 2.81
CA PHE A 48 -8.26 -8.36 3.98
C PHE A 48 -7.35 -9.58 3.96
N GLN A 49 -6.94 -10.03 2.77
CA GLN A 49 -5.98 -11.13 2.65
C GLN A 49 -4.59 -10.74 3.17
N VAL A 50 -4.15 -9.48 3.06
CA VAL A 50 -2.86 -9.04 3.63
C VAL A 50 -2.89 -9.10 5.15
N SER A 51 -3.97 -8.61 5.78
CA SER A 51 -4.15 -8.72 7.23
C SER A 51 -4.24 -10.20 7.69
N ASP A 52 -4.93 -11.06 6.94
CA ASP A 52 -4.98 -12.50 7.22
C ASP A 52 -3.59 -13.17 7.14
N ILE A 53 -2.74 -12.77 6.18
CA ILE A 53 -1.33 -13.22 6.12
C ILE A 53 -0.58 -12.75 7.36
N LYS A 54 -0.69 -11.46 7.73
CA LYS A 54 -0.05 -10.91 8.94
C LYS A 54 -0.49 -11.66 10.19
N LYS A 55 -1.76 -12.04 10.32
CA LYS A 55 -2.25 -12.84 11.45
C LYS A 55 -1.54 -14.18 11.58
N VAL A 56 -1.43 -14.93 10.49
CA VAL A 56 -0.72 -16.22 10.45
C VAL A 56 0.75 -16.04 10.80
N MET A 57 1.37 -15.02 10.23
CA MET A 57 2.77 -14.66 10.43
C MET A 57 3.06 -14.23 11.89
N ALA A 58 2.23 -13.37 12.47
CA ALA A 58 2.37 -12.85 13.82
C ALA A 58 2.35 -14.00 14.84
N LYS A 59 1.41 -14.95 14.67
CA LYS A 59 1.35 -16.15 15.51
C LYS A 59 2.61 -17.02 15.38
N SER A 60 3.09 -17.24 14.15
CA SER A 60 4.31 -18.02 13.91
C SER A 60 5.54 -17.37 14.53
N LEU A 61 5.69 -16.04 14.39
CA LEU A 61 6.82 -15.29 14.94
C LEU A 61 6.74 -15.20 16.46
N ALA A 62 5.54 -15.13 17.04
CA ALA A 62 5.38 -15.13 18.49
C ALA A 62 5.97 -16.40 19.12
N GLN A 63 5.78 -17.56 18.48
CA GLN A 63 6.34 -18.83 18.93
C GLN A 63 7.88 -18.90 18.84
N GLU A 64 8.53 -18.01 18.07
CA GLU A 64 9.99 -17.89 18.00
C GLU A 64 10.56 -17.04 19.16
N LEU A 65 9.72 -16.27 19.87
CA LEU A 65 10.15 -15.32 20.92
C LEU A 65 10.99 -15.98 22.02
N ALA A 66 10.60 -17.17 22.47
CA ALA A 66 11.28 -17.87 23.55
C ALA A 66 12.73 -18.22 23.20
N GLN A 67 13.02 -18.46 21.92
CA GLN A 67 14.35 -18.85 21.45
C GLN A 67 15.15 -17.66 20.91
N GLN A 68 14.51 -16.77 20.16
CA GLN A 68 15.18 -15.66 19.46
C GLN A 68 15.13 -14.33 20.20
N GLY A 69 14.28 -14.19 21.22
CA GLY A 69 14.04 -12.94 21.95
C GLY A 69 15.30 -12.21 22.44
N PRO A 70 16.27 -12.89 23.09
CA PRO A 70 17.50 -12.23 23.54
C PRO A 70 18.33 -11.61 22.39
N ARG A 71 18.33 -12.25 21.21
CA ARG A 71 18.99 -11.71 20.02
C ARG A 71 18.23 -10.50 19.48
N TRP A 72 16.90 -10.58 19.45
CA TRP A 72 16.03 -9.48 19.00
C TRP A 72 16.19 -8.24 19.85
N GLN A 73 16.25 -8.37 21.18
CA GLN A 73 16.50 -7.25 22.10
C GLN A 73 17.79 -6.49 21.75
N SER A 74 18.86 -7.21 21.41
CA SER A 74 20.15 -6.61 21.09
C SER A 74 20.10 -5.78 19.80
N THR A 75 19.41 -6.28 18.77
CA THR A 75 19.24 -5.54 17.51
C THR A 75 18.24 -4.39 17.64
N LEU A 76 17.16 -4.58 18.39
CA LEU A 76 16.16 -3.52 18.62
C LEU A 76 16.73 -2.33 19.39
N ALA A 77 17.73 -2.56 20.26
CA ALA A 77 18.44 -1.49 20.96
C ALA A 77 19.14 -0.50 20.02
N SER A 78 19.46 -0.89 18.78
CA SER A 78 20.13 -0.02 17.81
C SER A 78 19.21 0.66 16.80
N GLN A 79 18.05 0.08 16.46
CA GLN A 79 17.25 0.55 15.32
C GLN A 79 15.73 0.35 15.43
N SER A 80 15.21 -0.06 16.59
CA SER A 80 13.77 -0.25 16.90
C SER A 80 12.96 -1.14 15.94
N ARG A 81 13.63 -1.76 14.96
CA ARG A 81 13.06 -2.67 13.96
C ARG A 81 13.98 -3.88 13.75
N LEU A 82 13.39 -4.95 13.23
CA LEU A 82 14.06 -6.20 12.86
C LEU A 82 13.64 -6.59 11.46
N THR A 83 14.62 -6.67 10.56
CA THR A 83 14.44 -7.32 9.27
C THR A 83 14.41 -8.84 9.45
N VAL A 84 13.83 -9.55 8.48
CA VAL A 84 13.75 -11.02 8.51
C VAL A 84 15.12 -11.69 8.70
N GLN A 85 16.16 -11.15 8.06
CA GLN A 85 17.53 -11.65 8.16
C GLN A 85 18.08 -11.51 9.58
N GLU A 86 17.71 -10.43 10.28
CA GLU A 86 18.14 -10.16 11.65
C GLU A 86 17.37 -11.01 12.67
N MET A 87 16.11 -11.36 12.36
CA MET A 87 15.28 -12.19 13.25
C MET A 87 15.89 -13.57 13.48
N GLY A 88 16.59 -14.16 12.51
CA GLY A 88 17.28 -15.44 12.69
C GLY A 88 16.36 -16.60 13.08
N VAL A 89 15.13 -16.60 12.57
CA VAL A 89 14.07 -17.56 12.91
C VAL A 89 14.36 -18.97 12.43
N SER A 90 13.57 -19.94 12.88
CA SER A 90 13.61 -21.32 12.38
C SER A 90 13.43 -21.40 10.85
N ALA A 91 13.94 -22.48 10.23
CA ALA A 91 13.76 -22.72 8.80
C ALA A 91 12.28 -22.78 8.38
N GLN A 92 11.41 -23.24 9.29
CA GLN A 92 9.97 -23.30 9.09
C GLN A 92 9.38 -21.89 8.96
N ALA A 93 9.68 -21.02 9.94
CA ALA A 93 9.26 -19.63 9.94
C ALA A 93 9.85 -18.87 8.75
N GLN A 94 11.13 -19.10 8.41
CA GLN A 94 11.77 -18.47 7.26
C GLN A 94 11.06 -18.82 5.93
N SER A 95 10.67 -20.08 5.74
CA SER A 95 9.90 -20.52 4.57
C SER A 95 8.52 -19.86 4.52
N LEU A 96 7.84 -19.77 5.67
CA LEU A 96 6.54 -19.12 5.78
C LEU A 96 6.62 -17.62 5.46
N ILE A 97 7.62 -16.91 5.99
CA ILE A 97 7.89 -15.50 5.67
C ILE A 97 8.09 -15.30 4.17
N GLY A 98 8.88 -16.17 3.53
CA GLY A 98 9.14 -16.10 2.09
C GLY A 98 7.86 -16.26 1.26
N GLN A 99 7.04 -17.27 1.59
CA GLN A 99 5.74 -17.49 0.93
C GLN A 99 4.78 -16.32 1.15
N ALA A 100 4.70 -15.81 2.39
CA ALA A 100 3.91 -14.65 2.74
C ALA A 100 4.34 -13.41 1.95
N SER A 101 5.65 -13.17 1.82
CA SER A 101 6.22 -12.07 1.04
C SER A 101 5.81 -12.17 -0.42
N THR A 102 5.99 -13.33 -1.06
CA THR A 102 5.58 -13.56 -2.46
C THR A 102 4.09 -13.32 -2.67
N GLN A 103 3.23 -13.85 -1.79
CA GLN A 103 1.78 -13.67 -1.91
C GLN A 103 1.38 -12.20 -1.70
N THR A 104 1.99 -11.52 -0.74
CA THR A 104 1.74 -10.09 -0.46
C THR A 104 2.15 -9.22 -1.65
N ARG A 105 3.29 -9.52 -2.30
CA ARG A 105 3.71 -8.84 -3.54
C ARG A 105 2.65 -8.92 -4.62
N VAL A 106 2.05 -10.09 -4.83
CA VAL A 106 0.97 -10.28 -5.80
C VAL A 106 -0.26 -9.46 -5.43
N LEU A 107 -0.68 -9.50 -4.16
CA LEU A 107 -1.84 -8.74 -3.67
C LEU A 107 -1.65 -7.23 -3.79
N LYS A 108 -0.43 -6.72 -3.60
CA LYS A 108 -0.10 -5.29 -3.73
C LYS A 108 0.31 -4.87 -5.15
N GLY A 109 0.28 -5.77 -6.13
CA GLY A 109 0.69 -5.48 -7.51
C GLY A 109 2.18 -5.13 -7.67
N LEU A 110 3.02 -5.57 -6.74
CA LEU A 110 4.46 -5.30 -6.72
C LEU A 110 5.25 -6.27 -7.62
N PRO A 111 6.45 -5.89 -8.10
CA PRO A 111 7.34 -6.78 -8.81
C PRO A 111 7.74 -7.99 -7.95
N GLN A 112 7.97 -9.12 -8.63
CA GLN A 112 8.54 -10.30 -7.97
C GLN A 112 9.99 -10.05 -7.60
N SER A 113 10.37 -10.42 -6.38
CA SER A 113 11.71 -10.24 -5.84
C SER A 113 11.94 -11.23 -4.69
N ASP A 114 13.20 -11.58 -4.46
CA ASP A 114 13.64 -12.41 -3.34
C ASP A 114 13.74 -11.63 -2.01
N SER A 115 13.59 -10.30 -2.05
CA SER A 115 13.57 -9.48 -0.85
C SER A 115 12.27 -9.65 -0.07
N ASN A 116 12.40 -9.85 1.24
CA ASN A 116 11.26 -9.99 2.15
C ASN A 116 10.59 -8.64 2.39
N LEU A 117 9.25 -8.62 2.36
CA LEU A 117 8.46 -7.43 2.67
C LEU A 117 8.16 -7.26 4.16
N TYR A 118 8.41 -8.25 5.01
CA TYR A 118 7.98 -8.21 6.41
C TYR A 118 9.09 -7.74 7.35
N GLN A 119 8.71 -7.06 8.41
CA GLN A 119 9.59 -6.69 9.51
C GLN A 119 8.84 -6.69 10.84
N LEU A 120 9.58 -6.71 11.94
CA LEU A 120 9.03 -6.44 13.27
C LEU A 120 9.49 -5.06 13.73
N ARG A 121 8.58 -4.25 14.23
CA ARG A 121 8.87 -2.96 14.84
C ARG A 121 8.47 -2.98 16.31
N LEU A 122 9.25 -2.35 17.18
CA LEU A 122 8.81 -2.11 18.55
C LEU A 122 7.74 -1.00 18.57
N ALA A 123 6.60 -1.25 19.21
CA ALA A 123 5.49 -0.28 19.23
C ALA A 123 5.88 1.06 19.89
N SER A 124 6.79 1.03 20.86
CA SER A 124 7.42 2.22 21.45
C SER A 124 8.82 1.89 21.93
N ASP A 125 9.80 2.76 21.69
CA ASP A 125 11.18 2.61 22.16
C ASP A 125 11.27 2.36 23.68
N THR A 126 10.33 2.90 24.46
CA THR A 126 10.29 2.73 25.92
C THR A 126 10.02 1.28 26.34
N MET A 127 9.40 0.48 25.48
CA MET A 127 9.03 -0.92 25.77
C MET A 127 10.24 -1.86 25.78
N LEU A 128 11.38 -1.46 25.19
CA LEU A 128 12.57 -2.30 25.17
C LEU A 128 13.10 -2.55 26.59
N ASN A 129 13.05 -1.52 27.45
CA ASN A 129 13.51 -1.62 28.84
C ASN A 129 12.65 -2.61 29.64
N GLN A 130 11.32 -2.52 29.51
CA GLN A 130 10.40 -3.47 30.15
C GLN A 130 10.67 -4.91 29.71
N TRP A 131 10.98 -5.12 28.42
CA TRP A 131 11.34 -6.44 27.94
C TRP A 131 12.67 -6.94 28.51
N GLN A 132 13.68 -6.07 28.60
CA GLN A 132 14.96 -6.41 29.23
C GLN A 132 14.82 -6.71 30.74
N GLU A 133 13.82 -6.13 31.40
CA GLU A 133 13.48 -6.39 32.81
C GLU A 133 12.68 -7.70 33.02
N GLY A 134 12.31 -8.39 31.93
CA GLY A 134 11.70 -9.71 31.96
C GLY A 134 10.24 -9.76 31.52
N GLU A 135 9.63 -8.64 31.12
CA GLU A 135 8.29 -8.64 30.55
C GLU A 135 8.29 -9.18 29.12
N MET A 136 7.71 -10.36 28.91
CA MET A 136 7.68 -10.96 27.57
C MET A 136 6.78 -10.17 26.61
N PRO A 137 7.25 -9.84 25.40
CA PRO A 137 6.49 -9.08 24.44
C PRO A 137 5.35 -9.91 23.83
N LEU A 138 4.39 -9.20 23.26
CA LEU A 138 3.43 -9.77 22.31
C LEU A 138 3.84 -9.42 20.89
N ILE A 139 3.43 -10.24 19.91
CA ILE A 139 3.49 -9.90 18.50
C ILE A 139 2.09 -9.49 18.02
N ALA A 140 1.91 -8.22 17.69
CA ALA A 140 0.67 -7.65 17.18
C ALA A 140 0.73 -7.44 15.66
N PHE A 141 -0.41 -7.17 15.04
CA PHE A 141 -0.51 -6.77 13.64
C PHE A 141 -1.72 -5.86 13.44
N ALA A 142 -1.69 -5.01 12.43
CA ALA A 142 -2.82 -4.14 12.09
C ALA A 142 -4.08 -4.98 11.73
N PRO A 143 -5.24 -4.70 12.35
CA PRO A 143 -6.51 -5.30 11.96
C PRO A 143 -6.89 -4.99 10.50
N LYS A 144 -7.99 -5.59 10.05
CA LYS A 144 -8.52 -5.39 8.69
C LYS A 144 -9.54 -4.26 8.65
N GLY A 145 -9.62 -3.56 7.52
CA GLY A 145 -10.58 -2.49 7.26
C GLY A 145 -10.30 -1.22 8.06
N ASP A 146 -11.28 -0.32 8.10
CA ASP A 146 -11.14 1.04 8.65
C ASP A 146 -10.66 1.10 10.10
N ASP A 147 -9.51 1.71 10.32
CA ASP A 147 -8.84 1.85 11.61
C ASP A 147 -9.59 2.71 12.62
N LYS A 148 -10.44 3.62 12.14
CA LYS A 148 -11.35 4.43 12.96
C LYS A 148 -12.42 3.57 13.64
N THR A 149 -12.65 2.36 13.13
CA THR A 149 -13.60 1.41 13.70
C THR A 149 -12.93 0.36 14.59
N TRP A 150 -11.60 0.32 14.64
CA TRP A 150 -10.90 -0.66 15.45
C TRP A 150 -11.08 -0.36 16.94
N ILE A 151 -11.62 -1.35 17.64
CA ILE A 151 -11.73 -1.37 19.10
C ILE A 151 -10.57 -2.18 19.69
N HIS A 152 -10.13 -3.21 18.97
CA HIS A 152 -9.09 -4.13 19.43
C HIS A 152 -8.04 -4.42 18.37
N VAL A 153 -6.80 -4.57 18.81
CA VAL A 153 -5.68 -5.11 18.04
C VAL A 153 -5.38 -6.52 18.55
N GLU A 154 -5.39 -7.50 17.65
CA GLU A 154 -4.99 -8.87 17.96
C GLU A 154 -3.47 -8.95 18.16
N ALA A 155 -3.05 -9.68 19.19
CA ALA A 155 -1.65 -9.96 19.45
C ALA A 155 -1.45 -11.38 20.00
N TYR A 156 -0.28 -11.97 19.76
CA TYR A 156 0.06 -13.33 20.19
C TYR A 156 1.24 -13.33 21.15
N ASP A 157 1.18 -14.15 22.20
CA ASP A 157 2.31 -14.40 23.09
C ASP A 157 3.20 -15.56 22.61
N SER A 158 4.26 -15.86 23.36
CA SER A 158 5.22 -16.92 23.03
C SER A 158 4.63 -18.33 22.96
N GLU A 159 3.43 -18.53 23.51
CA GLU A 159 2.72 -19.82 23.45
C GLU A 159 1.74 -19.85 22.26
N GLY A 160 1.59 -18.72 21.55
CA GLY A 160 0.66 -18.54 20.45
C GLY A 160 -0.78 -18.30 20.92
N GLN A 161 -0.98 -17.91 22.18
CA GLN A 161 -2.28 -17.53 22.72
C GLN A 161 -2.64 -16.10 22.29
N LEU A 162 -3.91 -15.90 21.95
CA LEU A 162 -4.45 -14.62 21.52
C LEU A 162 -4.69 -13.68 22.71
N HIS A 163 -4.26 -12.44 22.55
CA HIS A 163 -4.53 -11.30 23.41
C HIS A 163 -5.20 -10.21 22.57
N LEU A 164 -6.12 -9.46 23.16
CA LEU A 164 -6.77 -8.32 22.53
C LEU A 164 -6.29 -7.05 23.24
N LEU A 165 -5.58 -6.20 22.50
CA LEU A 165 -5.07 -4.91 22.96
C LEU A 165 -6.05 -3.81 22.57
N ASP A 166 -6.05 -2.70 23.30
CA ASP A 166 -6.82 -1.52 22.92
C ASP A 166 -6.22 -0.90 21.66
N ALA A 167 -7.05 -0.61 20.66
CA ALA A 167 -6.58 -0.07 19.38
C ALA A 167 -6.16 1.41 19.47
N GLN A 168 -6.73 2.16 20.42
CA GLN A 168 -6.56 3.61 20.55
C GLN A 168 -5.55 3.98 21.63
N GLN A 169 -5.21 3.05 22.53
CA GLN A 169 -4.28 3.30 23.63
C GLN A 169 -3.00 2.46 23.49
N MET A 170 -1.86 3.14 23.62
CA MET A 170 -0.56 2.47 23.65
C MET A 170 -0.53 1.38 24.74
N PRO A 171 -0.16 0.13 24.40
CA PRO A 171 -0.05 -0.94 25.38
C PRO A 171 0.92 -0.61 26.52
N GLN A 172 0.64 -1.12 27.72
CA GLN A 172 1.51 -0.93 28.90
C GLN A 172 2.58 -2.02 29.02
N ARG A 173 2.57 -3.01 28.13
CA ARG A 173 3.53 -4.11 28.05
C ARG A 173 4.26 -4.06 26.70
N PRO A 174 5.42 -4.72 26.57
CA PRO A 174 6.12 -4.75 25.30
C PRO A 174 5.31 -5.38 24.17
N VAL A 175 5.28 -4.70 23.02
CA VAL A 175 4.64 -5.19 21.80
C VAL A 175 5.57 -4.97 20.62
N LEU A 176 5.80 -6.04 19.86
CA LEU A 176 6.38 -5.97 18.52
C LEU A 176 5.24 -6.02 17.50
N VAL A 177 5.18 -5.05 16.62
CA VAL A 177 4.24 -4.99 15.52
C VAL A 177 4.85 -5.68 14.31
N LEU A 178 4.16 -6.70 13.79
CA LEU A 178 4.43 -7.25 12.48
C LEU A 178 3.78 -6.38 11.40
N GLU A 179 4.64 -5.82 10.55
CA GLU A 179 4.25 -4.90 9.50
C GLU A 179 5.05 -5.16 8.22
N LEU A 180 4.70 -4.45 7.16
CA LEU A 180 5.51 -4.42 5.96
C LEU A 180 6.67 -3.44 6.13
N ASP A 181 7.76 -3.66 5.40
CA ASP A 181 8.78 -2.64 5.15
C ASP A 181 8.15 -1.57 4.25
N GLN A 182 7.51 -0.59 4.89
CA GLN A 182 6.80 0.51 4.24
C GLN A 182 7.69 1.24 3.23
N GLN A 183 8.97 1.43 3.54
CA GLN A 183 9.91 2.12 2.63
C GLN A 183 10.16 1.30 1.37
N GLN A 184 10.30 -0.02 1.51
CA GLN A 184 10.43 -0.90 0.36
C GLN A 184 9.14 -0.97 -0.47
N VAL A 185 8.01 -1.21 0.19
CA VAL A 185 6.69 -1.31 -0.47
C VAL A 185 6.37 -0.03 -1.23
N ARG A 186 6.56 1.14 -0.61
CA ARG A 186 6.36 2.46 -1.22
C ARG A 186 7.21 2.63 -2.47
N ARG A 187 8.53 2.45 -2.33
CA ARG A 187 9.47 2.63 -3.44
C ARG A 187 9.12 1.76 -4.64
N GLU A 188 8.82 0.48 -4.40
CA GLU A 188 8.47 -0.46 -5.46
C GLU A 188 7.10 -0.13 -6.06
N GLY A 189 6.12 0.25 -5.23
CA GLY A 189 4.77 0.59 -5.65
C GLY A 189 4.70 1.87 -6.47
N LEU A 190 5.32 2.96 -6.00
CA LEU A 190 5.40 4.21 -6.75
C LEU A 190 6.15 4.04 -8.07
N ALA A 191 7.17 3.17 -8.12
CA ALA A 191 7.85 2.82 -9.37
C ALA A 191 6.91 2.11 -10.36
N VAL A 192 6.03 1.21 -9.90
CA VAL A 192 4.99 0.58 -10.75
C VAL A 192 4.04 1.64 -11.31
N MET A 193 3.57 2.57 -10.48
CA MET A 193 2.65 3.62 -10.94
C MET A 193 3.34 4.55 -11.97
N GLN A 194 4.57 4.97 -11.69
CA GLN A 194 5.38 5.79 -12.60
C GLN A 194 5.60 5.08 -13.94
N ASP A 195 5.88 3.78 -13.92
CA ASP A 195 6.06 2.96 -15.11
C ASP A 195 4.78 2.95 -15.96
N ILE A 196 3.62 2.67 -15.35
CA ILE A 196 2.31 2.67 -16.01
C ILE A 196 2.01 4.04 -16.63
N PHE A 197 2.18 5.13 -15.88
CA PHE A 197 1.95 6.49 -16.38
C PHE A 197 2.92 6.86 -17.50
N SER A 198 4.18 6.44 -17.41
CA SER A 198 5.18 6.68 -18.46
C SER A 198 4.86 5.92 -19.75
N HIS A 199 4.45 4.66 -19.66
CA HIS A 199 4.04 3.84 -20.79
C HIS A 199 2.78 4.39 -21.48
N ALA A 200 1.81 4.88 -20.70
CA ALA A 200 0.66 5.58 -21.23
C ALA A 200 1.11 6.80 -22.07
N ARG A 201 1.99 7.65 -21.54
CA ARG A 201 2.55 8.80 -22.28
C ARG A 201 3.35 8.41 -23.53
N GLN A 202 4.09 7.30 -23.48
CA GLN A 202 4.91 6.85 -24.61
C GLN A 202 4.09 6.22 -25.74
N THR A 203 3.12 5.36 -25.43
CA THR A 203 2.23 4.74 -26.43
C THR A 203 1.49 5.82 -27.23
N GLN A 204 1.04 6.84 -26.52
CA GLN A 204 0.47 8.06 -27.09
C GLN A 204 1.43 8.83 -28.02
N THR A 205 2.73 8.81 -27.74
CA THR A 205 3.78 9.45 -28.54
C THR A 205 4.15 8.62 -29.79
N VAL A 206 4.11 7.28 -29.72
CA VAL A 206 4.41 6.40 -30.86
C VAL A 206 3.30 6.41 -31.90
N GLU A 207 2.02 6.48 -31.48
CA GLU A 207 0.89 6.72 -32.40
C GLU A 207 1.07 8.05 -33.16
N ARG A 208 1.65 9.06 -32.50
CA ARG A 208 2.02 10.33 -33.12
C ARG A 208 3.19 10.19 -34.09
N PHE A 209 4.26 9.48 -33.77
CA PHE A 209 5.34 9.23 -34.75
C PHE A 209 4.81 8.54 -36.01
N ALA A 210 3.85 7.63 -35.90
CA ALA A 210 3.22 7.01 -37.06
C ALA A 210 2.33 7.99 -37.87
N GLN A 211 1.75 9.02 -37.25
CA GLN A 211 0.93 10.05 -37.90
C GLN A 211 1.76 11.25 -38.43
N ASP A 212 2.78 11.70 -37.70
CA ASP A 212 3.69 12.81 -38.03
C ASP A 212 4.82 12.40 -38.99
N MET A 213 5.08 11.10 -39.21
CA MET A 213 5.98 10.63 -40.29
C MET A 213 5.47 10.98 -41.71
N LEU A 214 4.27 11.58 -41.83
CA LEU A 214 3.76 12.19 -43.05
C LEU A 214 4.10 13.68 -43.20
N GLN A 215 4.67 14.33 -42.18
CA GLN A 215 5.12 15.73 -42.22
C GLN A 215 6.50 15.87 -41.56
N THR A 216 7.52 15.89 -42.40
CA THR A 216 8.90 16.11 -41.97
C THR A 216 9.08 17.56 -41.49
N ASN A 217 9.49 17.72 -40.23
CA ASN A 217 10.31 18.85 -39.82
C ASN A 217 11.18 18.44 -38.62
N GLU A 218 12.48 18.72 -38.76
CA GLU A 218 13.52 18.45 -37.77
C GLU A 218 13.25 19.24 -36.48
N VAL A 219 12.96 18.54 -35.38
CA VAL A 219 12.86 19.14 -34.04
C VAL A 219 14.27 19.37 -33.51
N ARG A 220 14.71 20.63 -33.50
CA ARG A 220 15.87 21.07 -32.71
C ARG A 220 15.50 21.02 -31.23
N ILE A 221 16.19 20.21 -30.44
CA ILE A 221 16.10 20.25 -28.98
C ILE A 221 16.90 21.49 -28.51
N GLN A 222 16.23 22.63 -28.37
CA GLN A 222 16.74 23.72 -27.55
C GLN A 222 16.55 23.32 -26.09
N SER A 223 17.64 23.37 -25.30
CA SER A 223 17.55 23.17 -23.85
C SER A 223 17.02 24.46 -23.23
N ASP A 224 15.70 24.59 -23.16
CA ASP A 224 15.07 25.74 -22.51
C ASP A 224 15.18 25.61 -20.98
N ALA A 225 15.18 26.75 -20.28
CA ALA A 225 15.18 26.79 -18.83
C ALA A 225 13.94 26.06 -18.26
N ILE A 226 14.14 25.25 -17.23
CA ILE A 226 13.07 24.44 -16.62
C ILE A 226 12.42 25.26 -15.51
N SER A 227 11.11 25.44 -15.60
CA SER A 227 10.33 26.13 -14.58
C SER A 227 9.73 25.13 -13.60
N THR A 228 9.88 25.39 -12.30
CA THR A 228 9.41 24.49 -11.24
C THR A 228 8.78 25.25 -10.07
N SER A 229 7.94 24.55 -9.31
CA SER A 229 7.54 24.96 -7.96
C SER A 229 8.15 24.04 -6.92
N VAL A 230 8.88 24.62 -5.97
CA VAL A 230 9.61 23.91 -4.91
C VAL A 230 8.83 23.95 -3.62
N LEU A 231 8.57 22.77 -3.04
CA LEU A 231 8.04 22.59 -1.70
C LEU A 231 9.09 22.96 -0.66
N LYS A 232 8.90 24.12 -0.03
CA LYS A 232 9.77 24.64 1.02
C LYS A 232 9.34 24.18 2.40
N ARG A 233 8.03 24.02 2.62
CA ARG A 233 7.46 23.55 3.89
C ARG A 233 6.18 22.76 3.65
N ILE A 234 5.96 21.70 4.43
CA ILE A 234 4.69 20.98 4.53
C ILE A 234 4.47 20.51 5.97
N ARG A 235 3.21 20.44 6.37
CA ARG A 235 2.76 19.94 7.68
C ARG A 235 1.36 19.36 7.53
N LEU A 236 1.09 18.25 8.23
CA LEU A 236 -0.26 17.71 8.43
C LEU A 236 -0.79 18.12 9.80
N ASN A 237 -2.09 18.37 9.88
CA ASN A 237 -2.77 18.68 11.13
C ASN A 237 -3.18 17.40 11.88
N ASN A 238 -3.42 16.31 11.16
CA ASN A 238 -3.80 15.02 11.70
C ASN A 238 -3.41 13.93 10.69
N ASP A 239 -2.67 12.92 11.15
CA ASP A 239 -2.29 11.72 10.40
C ASP A 239 -3.21 10.54 10.73
N GLN A 240 -4.07 10.66 11.74
CA GLN A 240 -5.12 9.68 12.12
C GLN A 240 -4.62 8.26 12.44
N GLU A 241 -3.32 8.00 12.49
CA GLU A 241 -2.79 6.64 12.64
C GLU A 241 -2.80 6.15 14.10
N PRO A 242 -3.39 4.97 14.41
CA PRO A 242 -3.19 4.30 15.69
C PRO A 242 -1.75 3.79 15.84
N TRP A 243 -1.36 3.50 17.08
CA TRP A 243 0.00 3.04 17.43
C TRP A 243 0.50 1.81 16.64
N VAL A 244 -0.43 1.01 16.10
CA VAL A 244 -0.14 -0.20 15.34
C VAL A 244 0.27 0.08 13.88
N LEU A 245 -0.11 1.21 13.26
CA LEU A 245 0.20 1.50 11.85
C LEU A 245 1.60 2.11 11.67
N GLY A 246 2.06 2.90 12.63
CA GLY A 246 3.45 3.36 12.67
C GLY A 246 3.63 4.79 12.20
N LYS A 247 4.20 4.97 11.01
CA LYS A 247 4.56 6.27 10.44
C LYS A 247 3.71 6.47 9.19
N ALA A 248 3.25 7.69 8.96
CA ALA A 248 2.48 8.01 7.78
C ALA A 248 3.28 7.85 6.47
N GLU A 249 2.61 7.37 5.42
CA GLU A 249 3.19 7.19 4.09
C GLU A 249 2.63 8.16 3.03
N VAL A 250 2.96 9.44 3.11
CA VAL A 250 2.39 10.40 2.13
C VAL A 250 3.12 10.46 0.80
N TYR A 251 2.35 10.57 -0.29
CA TYR A 251 2.79 10.92 -1.63
C TYR A 251 1.82 11.93 -2.28
N GLY A 252 2.33 12.70 -3.25
CA GLY A 252 1.55 13.66 -4.03
C GLY A 252 1.29 13.16 -5.45
N ILE A 253 0.10 13.44 -5.97
CA ILE A 253 -0.28 13.28 -7.37
C ILE A 253 -0.53 14.67 -7.94
N VAL A 254 0.30 15.08 -8.89
CA VAL A 254 0.14 16.35 -9.59
C VAL A 254 -0.63 16.13 -10.87
N THR A 255 -1.77 16.80 -11.00
CA THR A 255 -2.68 16.66 -12.14
C THR A 255 -2.69 17.95 -12.96
N GLY A 256 -2.70 17.79 -14.27
CA GLY A 256 -2.80 18.89 -15.22
C GLY A 256 -3.05 18.36 -16.62
N VAL A 257 -2.90 19.20 -17.65
CA VAL A 257 -3.07 18.80 -19.05
C VAL A 257 -1.75 18.91 -19.79
N SER A 258 -1.43 17.95 -20.66
CA SER A 258 -0.17 17.84 -21.40
C SER A 258 0.06 19.03 -22.36
N PRO A 259 1.28 19.57 -22.48
CA PRO A 259 1.60 20.60 -23.47
C PRO A 259 1.39 20.14 -24.91
N SER A 260 1.57 18.85 -25.16
CA SER A 260 1.52 18.28 -26.51
C SER A 260 0.11 17.87 -26.96
N ARG A 261 -0.87 17.76 -26.02
CA ARG A 261 -2.25 17.33 -26.29
C ARG A 261 -3.26 17.87 -25.27
N ASP A 262 -4.53 17.91 -25.62
CA ASP A 262 -5.64 18.10 -24.67
C ASP A 262 -5.88 16.87 -23.77
N GLU A 263 -4.81 16.28 -23.22
CA GLU A 263 -4.89 15.07 -22.42
C GLU A 263 -4.27 15.27 -21.04
N PRO A 264 -4.88 14.72 -19.99
CA PRO A 264 -4.40 14.83 -18.63
C PRO A 264 -3.05 14.12 -18.43
N VAL A 265 -2.21 14.72 -17.61
CA VAL A 265 -0.94 14.15 -17.15
C VAL A 265 -1.00 14.00 -15.64
N LEU A 266 -0.62 12.81 -15.19
CA LEU A 266 -0.38 12.52 -13.78
C LEU A 266 1.12 12.44 -13.54
N ASP A 267 1.57 13.09 -12.47
CA ASP A 267 2.93 12.97 -11.97
C ASP A 267 2.91 12.61 -10.49
N ILE A 268 3.85 11.79 -10.05
CA ILE A 268 3.91 11.29 -8.67
C ILE A 268 5.13 11.85 -7.98
N VAL A 269 4.92 12.41 -6.79
CA VAL A 269 5.96 12.97 -5.94
C VAL A 269 5.94 12.23 -4.61
N ASP A 270 6.94 11.39 -4.37
CA ASP A 270 7.12 10.72 -3.08
C ASP A 270 7.49 11.73 -1.98
N MET A 271 6.88 11.62 -0.80
CA MET A 271 7.14 12.47 0.36
C MET A 271 7.52 11.62 1.59
N PRO A 272 8.66 10.90 1.55
CA PRO A 272 9.01 9.90 2.57
C PRO A 272 9.33 10.50 3.95
N TYR A 273 9.51 11.82 4.01
CA TYR A 273 9.75 12.56 5.23
C TYR A 273 8.46 12.96 5.96
N LEU A 274 7.30 12.91 5.32
CA LEU A 274 6.04 13.38 5.92
C LEU A 274 5.41 12.25 6.74
N ASP A 275 6.05 11.93 7.86
CA ASP A 275 5.79 10.72 8.65
C ASP A 275 4.96 10.93 9.93
N HIS A 276 4.75 12.18 10.34
CA HIS A 276 4.01 12.53 11.55
C HIS A 276 3.19 13.81 11.36
N ASP A 277 2.00 13.83 11.96
CA ASP A 277 1.24 15.06 12.13
C ASP A 277 1.93 16.06 13.07
N GLY A 278 1.45 17.30 13.03
CA GLY A 278 1.96 18.37 13.90
C GLY A 278 3.42 18.81 13.63
N THR A 279 4.13 18.14 12.72
CA THR A 279 5.54 18.41 12.41
C THR A 279 5.67 19.26 11.16
N ASP A 280 6.53 20.30 11.24
CA ASP A 280 6.87 21.14 10.09
C ASP A 280 8.11 20.59 9.38
N TYR A 281 7.91 20.04 8.18
CA TYR A 281 8.98 19.51 7.34
C TYR A 281 9.43 20.55 6.33
N THR A 282 10.74 20.66 6.07
CA THR A 282 11.33 21.63 5.13
C THR A 282 12.20 20.96 4.05
N PRO A 283 11.59 20.23 3.10
CA PRO A 283 12.30 19.29 2.23
C PRO A 283 13.11 19.95 1.10
N ASN A 284 12.75 21.16 0.67
CA ASN A 284 13.29 21.79 -0.54
C ASN A 284 13.18 20.88 -1.79
N GLN A 285 12.09 20.13 -1.89
CA GLN A 285 11.81 19.19 -2.97
C GLN A 285 11.07 19.89 -4.11
N ILE A 286 11.37 19.56 -5.36
CA ILE A 286 10.54 19.99 -6.50
C ILE A 286 9.20 19.26 -6.43
N LEU A 287 8.11 20.01 -6.37
CA LEU A 287 6.75 19.47 -6.36
C LEU A 287 6.13 19.47 -7.75
N ILE A 288 6.32 20.54 -8.52
CA ILE A 288 5.71 20.69 -9.84
C ILE A 288 6.79 21.00 -10.87
N HIS A 289 6.76 20.22 -11.95
CA HIS A 289 7.52 20.38 -13.17
C HIS A 289 6.63 21.03 -14.24
N TRP A 290 6.70 22.34 -14.41
CA TRP A 290 5.74 23.09 -15.24
C TRP A 290 5.82 22.74 -16.72
N GLU A 291 6.98 22.28 -17.19
CA GLU A 291 7.18 21.81 -18.56
C GLU A 291 6.31 20.61 -18.95
N ARG A 292 5.72 19.93 -17.96
CA ARG A 292 4.85 18.77 -18.16
C ARG A 292 3.38 19.16 -18.34
N TYR A 293 3.05 20.45 -18.26
CA TYR A 293 1.69 20.95 -18.31
C TYR A 293 1.53 22.08 -19.33
N ARG A 294 0.45 22.03 -20.13
CA ARG A 294 0.09 23.00 -21.16
C ARG A 294 -0.21 24.37 -20.61
N TRP A 295 -0.91 24.38 -19.49
CA TRP A 295 -1.25 25.60 -18.80
C TRP A 295 -0.33 25.76 -17.62
N GLN A 296 -0.11 27.02 -17.26
CA GLN A 296 0.61 27.46 -16.07
C GLN A 296 -0.20 27.17 -14.80
N ALA A 297 -0.95 26.07 -14.77
CA ALA A 297 -1.86 25.66 -13.72
C ALA A 297 -1.84 24.14 -13.54
N ALA A 298 -1.89 23.68 -12.29
CA ALA A 298 -1.96 22.27 -11.91
C ALA A 298 -2.64 22.12 -10.55
N ASP A 299 -3.26 20.97 -10.28
CA ASP A 299 -3.70 20.60 -8.94
C ASP A 299 -2.70 19.63 -8.32
N VAL A 300 -2.65 19.59 -6.98
CA VAL A 300 -1.86 18.61 -6.24
C VAL A 300 -2.78 17.90 -5.26
N LEU A 301 -2.91 16.60 -5.42
CA LEU A 301 -3.63 15.71 -4.53
C LEU A 301 -2.63 15.00 -3.62
N LEU A 302 -2.82 15.05 -2.31
CA LEU A 302 -2.02 14.30 -1.33
C LEU A 302 -2.77 13.04 -0.92
N MET A 303 -2.05 11.93 -0.94
CA MET A 303 -2.55 10.61 -0.60
C MET A 303 -1.61 9.99 0.43
N GLU A 304 -2.18 9.23 1.35
CA GLU A 304 -1.46 8.33 2.22
C GLU A 304 -1.52 6.92 1.65
N GLN A 305 -0.43 6.19 1.80
CA GLN A 305 -0.35 4.80 1.37
C GLN A 305 -0.65 3.87 2.55
N ASP A 306 -1.59 2.96 2.35
CA ASP A 306 -1.88 1.89 3.32
C ASP A 306 -1.38 0.50 2.84
N ASP A 307 -1.35 -0.44 3.78
CA ASP A 307 -1.01 -1.84 3.62
C ASP A 307 -1.96 -2.60 2.69
N ASN A 308 -3.12 -2.04 2.33
CA ASN A 308 -4.14 -2.70 1.53
C ASN A 308 -4.14 -2.35 0.03
N THR A 309 -3.25 -1.45 -0.38
CA THR A 309 -3.23 -0.91 -1.76
C THR A 309 -2.53 -1.81 -2.75
N ASN A 310 -3.19 -2.00 -3.89
CA ASN A 310 -2.61 -2.57 -5.10
C ASN A 310 -2.22 -1.45 -6.07
N TYR A 311 -0.92 -1.19 -6.21
CA TYR A 311 -0.39 -0.06 -6.97
C TYR A 311 -0.70 -0.12 -8.46
N LYS A 312 -0.81 -1.34 -9.01
CA LYS A 312 -1.14 -1.53 -10.41
C LYS A 312 -2.61 -1.20 -10.67
N ASP A 313 -3.49 -1.66 -9.79
CA ASP A 313 -4.92 -1.37 -9.89
C ASP A 313 -5.15 0.13 -9.67
N LEU A 314 -4.52 0.73 -8.64
CA LEU A 314 -4.52 2.15 -8.37
C LEU A 314 -4.15 3.00 -9.59
N ALA A 315 -2.98 2.74 -10.18
CA ALA A 315 -2.51 3.46 -11.37
C ALA A 315 -3.43 3.26 -12.59
N THR A 316 -3.93 2.04 -12.79
CA THR A 316 -4.83 1.73 -13.91
C THR A 316 -6.16 2.48 -13.75
N THR A 317 -6.74 2.47 -12.54
CA THR A 317 -7.96 3.20 -12.21
C THR A 317 -7.77 4.70 -12.44
N PHE A 318 -6.66 5.29 -11.98
CA PHE A 318 -6.39 6.70 -12.25
C PHE A 318 -6.33 7.02 -13.73
N LEU A 319 -5.63 6.20 -14.53
CA LEU A 319 -5.54 6.39 -15.98
C LEU A 319 -6.90 6.24 -16.69
N ASP A 320 -7.73 5.30 -16.26
CA ASP A 320 -9.07 5.07 -16.80
C ASP A 320 -9.99 6.26 -16.53
N ILE A 321 -9.99 6.78 -15.30
CA ILE A 321 -10.80 7.95 -14.91
C ILE A 321 -10.39 9.16 -15.75
N VAL A 322 -9.08 9.44 -15.78
CA VAL A 322 -8.43 10.48 -16.57
C VAL A 322 -8.85 10.39 -18.04
N THR A 323 -8.85 9.19 -18.62
CA THR A 323 -9.29 8.95 -20.00
C THR A 323 -10.79 9.19 -20.18
N GLN A 324 -11.62 8.75 -19.23
CA GLN A 324 -13.08 8.88 -19.30
C GLN A 324 -13.52 10.33 -19.19
N VAL A 325 -12.96 11.08 -18.23
CA VAL A 325 -13.24 12.50 -18.03
C VAL A 325 -12.99 13.26 -19.32
N MET A 326 -11.86 13.00 -19.98
CA MET A 326 -11.55 13.65 -21.25
C MET A 326 -12.57 13.43 -22.35
N ARG A 327 -13.13 12.21 -22.47
CA ARG A 327 -14.18 11.92 -23.45
C ARG A 327 -15.45 12.73 -23.23
N THR A 328 -15.66 13.22 -22.01
CA THR A 328 -16.86 13.99 -21.63
C THR A 328 -16.70 15.49 -21.79
N ILE A 329 -15.48 15.99 -22.02
CA ILE A 329 -15.21 17.43 -22.15
C ILE A 329 -15.31 17.85 -23.62
N PRO A 330 -16.34 18.64 -24.01
CA PRO A 330 -16.47 19.14 -25.37
C PRO A 330 -15.39 20.19 -25.65
N ASP A 331 -14.59 19.92 -26.69
CA ASP A 331 -13.44 20.70 -27.17
C ASP A 331 -12.60 21.35 -26.05
N PRO A 332 -11.53 20.68 -25.59
CA PRO A 332 -10.72 21.17 -24.48
C PRO A 332 -10.02 22.51 -24.77
N ASN A 333 -9.95 22.93 -26.05
CA ASN A 333 -9.48 24.26 -26.43
C ASN A 333 -10.44 25.39 -25.98
N VAL A 334 -11.70 25.07 -25.69
CA VAL A 334 -12.74 26.03 -25.31
C VAL A 334 -12.83 26.21 -23.79
N GLN A 335 -12.44 25.22 -22.98
CA GLN A 335 -12.56 25.29 -21.51
C GLN A 335 -11.29 25.73 -20.77
N GLY A 336 -10.13 25.78 -21.43
CA GLY A 336 -8.87 26.23 -20.81
C GLY A 336 -8.53 25.47 -19.52
N TYR A 337 -7.85 26.12 -18.57
CA TYR A 337 -7.42 25.50 -17.31
C TYR A 337 -8.56 25.06 -16.37
N ALA A 338 -9.82 25.43 -16.65
CA ALA A 338 -10.97 25.08 -15.80
C ALA A 338 -11.28 23.57 -15.76
N ILE A 339 -10.70 22.81 -16.68
CA ILE A 339 -10.75 21.35 -16.75
C ILE A 339 -9.92 20.66 -15.66
N ILE A 340 -8.85 21.29 -15.15
CA ILE A 340 -7.94 20.71 -14.16
C ILE A 340 -8.69 20.37 -12.86
N PRO A 341 -9.44 21.30 -12.23
CA PRO A 341 -10.23 20.94 -11.05
C PRO A 341 -11.34 19.94 -11.35
N GLN A 342 -11.89 19.89 -12.57
CA GLN A 342 -12.87 18.86 -12.93
C GLN A 342 -12.23 17.47 -12.96
N LEU A 343 -11.03 17.36 -13.52
CA LEU A 343 -10.23 16.13 -13.55
C LEU A 343 -9.96 15.65 -12.13
N THR A 344 -9.44 16.51 -11.27
CA THR A 344 -9.13 16.18 -9.87
C THR A 344 -10.39 15.75 -9.11
N ASN A 345 -11.51 16.44 -9.28
CA ASN A 345 -12.78 16.05 -8.66
C ASN A 345 -13.30 14.69 -9.15
N GLN A 346 -13.07 14.35 -10.42
CA GLN A 346 -13.49 13.07 -10.97
C GLN A 346 -12.55 11.94 -10.54
N LEU A 347 -11.25 12.22 -10.43
CA LEU A 347 -10.28 11.34 -9.78
C LEU A 347 -10.74 11.01 -8.38
N ILE A 348 -10.97 12.02 -7.53
CA ILE A 348 -11.52 11.85 -6.19
C ILE A 348 -12.82 11.01 -6.26
N LYS A 349 -13.83 11.41 -7.02
CA LYS A 349 -15.12 10.66 -7.06
C LYS A 349 -15.03 9.20 -7.48
N ALA A 350 -14.03 8.83 -8.27
CA ALA A 350 -13.89 7.47 -8.79
C ALA A 350 -12.82 6.66 -8.04
N MET A 351 -12.17 7.25 -7.04
CA MET A 351 -11.50 6.48 -6.01
C MET A 351 -12.55 5.61 -5.30
N PRO A 352 -12.30 4.30 -5.12
CA PRO A 352 -13.15 3.43 -4.32
C PRO A 352 -13.43 4.01 -2.92
N ASP A 353 -14.61 3.74 -2.36
CA ASP A 353 -14.96 4.19 -1.00
C ASP A 353 -13.92 3.80 0.04
N HIS A 354 -13.24 2.66 -0.16
CA HIS A 354 -12.20 2.21 0.73
C HIS A 354 -10.97 3.12 0.75
N TRP A 355 -10.70 3.92 -0.30
CA TRP A 355 -9.66 4.97 -0.36
C TRP A 355 -10.09 6.32 0.25
N PHE A 356 -11.32 6.40 0.76
CA PHE A 356 -11.79 7.53 1.57
C PHE A 356 -12.01 7.16 3.03
N SER A 357 -12.02 5.85 3.31
CA SER A 357 -11.65 5.29 4.61
C SER A 357 -10.16 4.93 4.58
N ASN A 358 -9.57 4.55 5.71
CA ASN A 358 -8.13 4.34 5.81
C ASN A 358 -7.59 3.06 5.11
N ASP A 359 -8.07 2.74 3.91
CA ASP A 359 -7.40 1.88 2.94
C ASP A 359 -6.93 2.77 1.77
N ASP A 360 -5.77 3.43 1.88
CA ASP A 360 -5.26 4.55 1.03
C ASP A 360 -6.02 5.87 1.24
N ASP A 361 -5.74 6.56 2.35
CA ASP A 361 -6.51 7.75 2.73
C ASP A 361 -6.17 8.98 1.86
N TYR A 362 -7.22 9.60 1.32
CA TYR A 362 -7.17 10.98 0.86
C TYR A 362 -6.70 11.90 2.02
N VAL A 363 -5.57 12.60 1.84
CA VAL A 363 -5.00 13.48 2.88
C VAL A 363 -5.51 14.91 2.72
N ASP A 364 -5.30 15.50 1.54
CA ASP A 364 -5.77 16.85 1.20
C ASP A 364 -5.59 17.11 -0.32
N VAL A 365 -6.11 18.24 -0.80
CA VAL A 365 -5.93 18.69 -2.19
C VAL A 365 -5.67 20.19 -2.26
N PHE A 366 -4.78 20.57 -3.15
CA PHE A 366 -4.50 21.96 -3.52
C PHE A 366 -4.99 22.20 -4.95
N TYR A 367 -6.13 22.88 -5.06
CA TYR A 367 -6.68 23.24 -6.37
C TYR A 367 -5.95 24.43 -6.99
N THR A 368 -5.59 24.25 -8.26
CA THR A 368 -5.20 25.25 -9.25
C THR A 368 -4.07 26.15 -8.74
N LEU A 369 -2.93 25.51 -8.47
CA LEU A 369 -1.66 26.19 -8.25
C LEU A 369 -1.16 26.73 -9.58
N PHE A 370 -0.54 27.92 -9.57
CA PHE A 370 -0.06 28.59 -10.78
C PHE A 370 1.47 28.65 -10.84
N GLU A 371 2.01 28.60 -12.07
CA GLU A 371 3.44 28.79 -12.33
C GLU A 371 3.92 30.17 -11.87
N GLY A 372 5.15 30.22 -11.33
CA GLY A 372 5.79 31.47 -10.91
C GLY A 372 5.22 32.09 -9.62
N GLN A 373 4.18 31.51 -9.03
CA GLN A 373 3.56 32.02 -7.81
C GLN A 373 4.26 31.52 -6.54
N ASN A 374 4.29 32.38 -5.53
CA ASN A 374 4.68 32.01 -4.18
C ASN A 374 3.42 31.71 -3.37
N TYR A 375 3.43 30.58 -2.66
CA TYR A 375 2.38 30.19 -1.73
C TYR A 375 2.97 30.12 -0.34
N SER A 376 2.46 30.89 0.62
CA SER A 376 2.97 30.92 1.99
C SER A 376 1.90 30.47 2.97
N GLY A 377 2.17 29.39 3.71
CA GLY A 377 1.20 28.80 4.63
C GLY A 377 -0.14 28.45 3.98
N TYR A 378 -0.12 28.06 2.70
CA TYR A 378 -1.32 27.80 1.93
C TYR A 378 -1.96 26.50 2.41
N MET A 379 -3.25 26.56 2.73
CA MET A 379 -4.00 25.44 3.31
C MET A 379 -4.70 24.67 2.20
N GLY A 380 -4.68 23.35 2.29
CA GLY A 380 -5.44 22.47 1.40
C GLY A 380 -6.95 22.60 1.63
N ALA A 381 -7.73 22.13 0.65
CA ALA A 381 -9.18 22.28 0.65
C ALA A 381 -9.88 21.57 1.82
N SER A 382 -9.29 20.49 2.34
CA SER A 382 -9.78 19.74 3.49
C SER A 382 -9.25 20.26 4.83
N ASN A 383 -8.44 21.32 4.82
CA ASN A 383 -7.85 21.94 6.01
C ASN A 383 -7.00 20.97 6.86
N ASN A 384 -6.33 20.01 6.20
CA ASN A 384 -5.43 19.06 6.85
C ASN A 384 -3.96 19.39 6.56
N ALA A 385 -3.61 19.64 5.29
CA ALA A 385 -2.24 19.91 4.87
C ALA A 385 -1.97 21.40 4.66
N LYS A 386 -0.82 21.89 5.14
CA LYS A 386 -0.42 23.30 5.00
C LYS A 386 0.97 23.43 4.38
N ILE A 387 1.04 23.95 3.16
CA ILE A 387 2.28 24.02 2.37
C ILE A 387 2.90 25.41 2.27
N THR A 388 4.13 25.47 1.80
CA THR A 388 4.80 26.68 1.32
C THR A 388 5.58 26.34 0.06
N LEU A 389 5.26 27.04 -1.04
CA LEU A 389 5.86 26.84 -2.35
C LEU A 389 6.58 28.10 -2.81
N SER A 390 7.71 27.91 -3.48
CA SER A 390 8.44 28.98 -4.15
C SER A 390 8.82 28.58 -5.57
N PRO A 391 8.77 29.49 -6.55
CA PRO A 391 9.21 29.21 -7.90
C PRO A 391 10.73 29.02 -7.95
N LEU A 392 11.19 28.14 -8.83
CA LEU A 392 12.59 27.93 -9.15
C LEU A 392 12.74 27.69 -10.65
N THR A 393 13.56 28.52 -11.29
CA THR A 393 14.01 28.31 -12.68
C THR A 393 15.37 27.61 -12.66
N ILE A 394 15.49 26.52 -13.39
CA ILE A 394 16.73 25.75 -13.53
C ILE A 394 17.25 25.98 -14.95
N GLU A 395 18.36 26.69 -15.06
CA GLU A 395 19.00 26.99 -16.34
C GLU A 395 19.69 25.75 -16.93
N PRO A 396 19.69 25.59 -18.27
CA PRO A 396 20.50 24.58 -18.94
C PRO A 396 22.00 24.80 -18.66
N ARG A 397 22.78 23.72 -18.67
CA ARG A 397 24.23 23.76 -18.41
C ARG A 397 25.05 24.15 -19.62
#